data_AF-A0A7R7EKR3-F1
#
_entry.id   AF-A0A7R7EKR3-F1
#
_cell.length_a   1.000
_cell.length_b   1.000
_cell.length_c   1.000
_cell.angle_alpha   90.00
_cell.angle_beta   90.00
_cell.angle_gamma   90.00
#
_symmetry.space_group_name_H-M   'P 1'
#
loop_
_entity.id
_entity.type
_entity.pdbx_description
1 polymer ?
#
loop_
_entity_poly.entity_id
_entity_poly.type
_entity_poly.pdbx_seq_one_letter_code
_entity_poly.pdbx_strand_id
1 'polypeptide(L)'
;MEKQYYVQVIAENYLKNVIDDPSSMSVHEKFLNGLDQKDFEEGFLALISLVRHLYSDVARDPASFGMILKDITDINAKNTDYTSSNASFLRIPNLLFILGARAELRTEMILTIDGGVLSSIAKELKITGLWLLISKLREYGLEIIGMDKTIKNGDVISISYPDNRALIVVLKAMADATMEINKGDMKKQKNWFYMMHYGILEDAKVKEPKLTVESIYHALDSAKSESADILHESVANVTKQAVRMGGFMRNDWSCVYTSIKNKKVLMSLHVEQEKLSAKLNLQHINEYMSLVAELPNKIRDSISINGWDCGHCNPSCSGGFSFELDGKAYNKCRCGSFIFEDITDEDVQSCKKLLSQELLCENM
;
A
#
# COMPACT_ATOMS: atom_id res chain seq x y z
N MET A 1 14.74 13.20 -10.57
CA MET A 1 16.09 12.68 -10.34
C MET A 1 16.08 11.23 -10.78
N GLU A 2 17.03 10.80 -11.60
CA GLU A 2 17.10 9.39 -12.01
C GLU A 2 17.49 8.55 -10.79
N LYS A 3 16.75 7.47 -10.53
CA LYS A 3 16.97 6.62 -9.36
C LYS A 3 18.15 5.69 -9.67
N GLN A 4 19.16 5.70 -8.80
CA GLN A 4 20.33 4.85 -8.95
C GLN A 4 20.18 3.54 -8.17
N TYR A 5 19.56 3.59 -6.99
CA TYR A 5 19.51 2.47 -6.06
C TYR A 5 18.09 1.97 -5.77
N TYR A 6 17.93 0.66 -5.56
CA TYR A 6 16.62 0.06 -5.20
C TYR A 6 15.98 0.70 -3.97
N VAL A 7 16.79 1.07 -2.97
CA VAL A 7 16.29 1.70 -1.74
C VAL A 7 15.58 3.03 -1.99
N GLN A 8 15.94 3.76 -3.06
CA GLN A 8 15.27 5.01 -3.42
C GLN A 8 13.87 4.72 -3.98
N VAL A 9 13.74 3.73 -4.87
CA VAL A 9 12.45 3.26 -5.38
C VAL A 9 11.55 2.81 -4.23
N ILE A 10 12.11 2.03 -3.30
CA ILE A 10 11.37 1.51 -2.14
C ILE A 10 10.91 2.65 -1.24
N ALA A 11 11.78 3.61 -0.92
CA ALA A 11 11.43 4.74 -0.08
C ALA A 11 10.32 5.60 -0.71
N GLU A 12 10.37 5.84 -2.02
CA GLU A 12 9.29 6.53 -2.73
C GLU A 12 7.99 5.73 -2.74
N ASN A 13 8.05 4.41 -2.93
CA ASN A 13 6.85 3.57 -2.85
C ASN A 13 6.22 3.66 -1.45
N TYR A 14 7.01 3.59 -0.37
CA TYR A 14 6.48 3.77 0.98
C TYR A 14 5.89 5.17 1.17
N LEU A 15 6.56 6.21 0.67
CA LEU A 15 6.11 7.60 0.73
C LEU A 15 4.77 7.82 0.02
N LYS A 16 4.61 7.29 -1.20
CA LYS A 16 3.36 7.37 -1.98
C LYS A 16 2.17 6.77 -1.26
N ASN A 17 2.42 5.78 -0.40
CA ASN A 17 1.36 5.10 0.32
C ASN A 17 1.19 5.60 1.77
N VAL A 18 1.96 6.60 2.22
CA VAL A 18 1.59 7.35 3.42
C VAL A 18 0.29 8.08 3.10
N ILE A 19 -0.72 7.93 3.95
CA ILE A 19 -2.03 8.54 3.72
C ILE A 19 -1.90 10.07 3.56
N ASP A 20 -2.86 10.67 2.87
CA ASP A 20 -3.00 12.12 2.80
C ASP A 20 -3.38 12.73 4.16
N ASP A 21 -3.21 14.05 4.27
CA ASP A 21 -3.61 14.77 5.48
C ASP A 21 -5.15 14.69 5.64
N PRO A 22 -5.65 14.10 6.74
CA PRO A 22 -7.09 14.00 6.93
C PRO A 22 -7.72 15.38 7.13
N SER A 23 -8.84 15.64 6.45
CA SER A 23 -9.66 16.81 6.72
C SER A 23 -10.33 16.78 8.10
N SER A 24 -10.56 15.57 8.62
CA SER A 24 -11.02 15.28 9.98
C SER A 24 -10.61 13.86 10.36
N MET A 25 -10.33 13.62 11.64
CA MET A 25 -10.03 12.28 12.15
C MET A 25 -11.03 11.91 13.25
N SER A 26 -11.42 10.64 13.32
CA SER A 26 -12.18 10.12 14.45
C SER A 26 -11.27 9.18 15.23
N VAL A 27 -11.02 9.48 16.51
CA VAL A 27 -10.17 8.65 17.37
C VAL A 27 -10.97 8.17 18.58
N HIS A 28 -10.94 6.88 18.83
CA HIS A 28 -11.58 6.32 20.00
C HIS A 28 -10.87 6.77 21.28
N GLU A 29 -11.63 7.10 22.34
CA GLU A 29 -11.12 7.65 23.61
C GLU A 29 -9.97 6.85 24.23
N LYS A 30 -9.97 5.52 24.05
CA LYS A 30 -8.91 4.61 24.55
C LYS A 30 -7.51 4.94 24.01
N PHE A 31 -7.42 5.61 22.87
CA PHE A 31 -6.15 5.96 22.22
C PHE A 31 -5.69 7.38 22.51
N LEU A 32 -6.58 8.24 22.99
CA LEU A 32 -6.26 9.64 23.24
C LEU A 32 -5.23 9.81 24.36
N ASN A 33 -5.14 8.87 25.31
CA ASN A 33 -4.18 8.89 26.42
C ASN A 33 -4.15 10.24 27.16
N GLY A 34 -5.33 10.84 27.37
CA GLY A 34 -5.49 12.12 28.07
C GLY A 34 -5.39 13.37 27.20
N LEU A 35 -5.11 13.23 25.90
CA LEU A 35 -5.30 14.30 24.92
C LEU A 35 -6.78 14.51 24.62
N ASP A 36 -7.14 15.71 24.17
CA ASP A 36 -8.39 15.89 23.43
C ASP A 36 -8.20 15.52 21.95
N GLN A 37 -9.31 15.51 21.20
CA GLN A 37 -9.32 15.12 19.79
C GLN A 37 -8.44 16.05 18.94
N LYS A 38 -8.43 17.36 19.23
CA LYS A 38 -7.72 18.37 18.45
C LYS A 38 -6.22 18.27 18.66
N ASP A 39 -5.78 18.13 19.92
CA ASP A 39 -4.37 17.93 20.25
C ASP A 39 -3.84 16.63 19.65
N PHE A 40 -4.66 15.56 19.65
CA PHE A 40 -4.30 14.31 19.01
C PHE A 40 -4.16 14.46 17.48
N GLU A 41 -5.09 15.16 16.83
CA GLU A 41 -5.01 15.49 15.40
C GLU A 41 -3.76 16.29 15.04
N GLU A 42 -3.43 17.33 15.82
CA GLU A 42 -2.21 18.12 15.62
C GLU A 42 -0.94 17.25 15.80
N GLY A 43 -0.90 16.40 16.82
CA GLY A 43 0.17 15.42 17.02
C GLY A 43 0.30 14.41 15.89
N PHE A 44 -0.83 14.00 15.30
CA PHE A 44 -0.87 13.07 14.18
C PHE A 44 -0.36 13.69 12.88
N LEU A 45 -0.74 14.93 12.58
CA LEU A 45 -0.19 15.68 11.45
C LEU A 45 1.31 15.87 11.58
N ALA A 46 1.80 16.15 12.79
CA ALA A 46 3.23 16.22 13.07
C ALA A 46 3.94 14.86 12.84
N LEU A 47 3.34 13.76 13.29
CA LEU A 47 3.88 12.40 13.07
C LEU A 47 3.93 12.04 11.58
N ILE A 48 2.85 12.30 10.83
CA ILE A 48 2.81 12.08 9.37
C ILE A 48 3.91 12.89 8.69
N SER A 49 4.03 14.17 9.04
CA SER A 49 5.05 15.06 8.48
C SER A 49 6.47 14.51 8.72
N LEU A 50 6.76 14.08 9.95
CA LEU A 50 8.02 13.41 10.30
C LEU A 50 8.27 12.17 9.42
N VAL A 51 7.29 11.29 9.27
CA VAL A 51 7.42 10.06 8.47
C VAL A 51 7.65 10.38 6.99
N ARG A 52 6.91 11.35 6.43
CA ARG A 52 7.08 11.79 5.04
C ARG A 52 8.47 12.37 4.81
N HIS A 53 8.98 13.19 5.73
CA HIS A 53 10.35 13.73 5.64
C HIS A 53 11.40 12.63 5.69
N LEU A 54 11.28 11.68 6.62
CA LEU A 54 12.19 10.53 6.72
C LEU A 54 12.22 9.71 5.42
N TYR A 55 11.06 9.37 4.87
CA TYR A 55 10.99 8.58 3.63
C TYR A 55 11.50 9.36 2.42
N SER A 56 11.14 10.64 2.31
CA SER A 56 11.62 11.54 1.24
C SER A 56 13.14 11.69 1.25
N ASP A 57 13.73 11.88 2.44
CA ASP A 57 15.17 12.09 2.56
C ASP A 57 15.95 10.79 2.35
N VAL A 58 15.40 9.62 2.70
CA VAL A 58 15.98 8.32 2.31
C VAL A 58 15.92 8.12 0.79
N ALA A 59 14.85 8.55 0.12
CA ALA A 59 14.79 8.51 -1.34
C ALA A 59 15.84 9.44 -1.98
N ARG A 60 16.11 10.60 -1.36
CA ARG A 60 17.04 11.61 -1.88
C ARG A 60 18.51 11.27 -1.59
N ASP A 61 18.83 10.90 -0.36
CA ASP A 61 20.18 10.59 0.11
C ASP A 61 20.16 9.36 1.04
N PRO A 62 20.01 8.15 0.47
CA PRO A 62 19.98 6.91 1.26
C PRO A 62 21.29 6.64 2.01
N ALA A 63 22.42 7.17 1.54
CA ALA A 63 23.73 6.95 2.14
C ALA A 63 23.83 7.58 3.53
N SER A 64 23.26 8.78 3.73
CA SER A 64 23.27 9.46 5.03
C SER A 64 22.54 8.68 6.14
N PHE A 65 21.58 7.84 5.78
CA PHE A 65 20.87 6.95 6.70
C PHE A 65 21.57 5.58 6.86
N GLY A 66 22.71 5.38 6.21
CA GLY A 66 23.44 4.12 6.22
C GLY A 66 22.70 3.00 5.53
N MET A 67 21.90 3.30 4.50
CA MET A 67 21.18 2.30 3.71
C MET A 67 22.11 1.48 2.81
N ILE A 68 21.67 0.27 2.48
CA ILE A 68 22.36 -0.55 1.48
C ILE A 68 22.11 0.06 0.10
N LEU A 69 23.19 0.41 -0.59
CA LEU A 69 23.17 1.00 -1.92
C LEU A 69 23.41 -0.10 -2.96
N LYS A 70 22.34 -0.74 -3.44
CA LYS A 70 22.39 -1.67 -4.57
C LYS A 70 21.83 -0.99 -5.81
N ASP A 71 22.63 -0.98 -6.88
CA ASP A 71 22.24 -0.40 -8.16
C ASP A 71 21.01 -1.10 -8.75
N ILE A 72 20.16 -0.32 -9.41
CA ILE A 72 19.00 -0.84 -10.14
C ILE A 72 19.50 -1.52 -11.42
N THR A 73 19.40 -2.83 -11.47
CA THR A 73 19.76 -3.68 -12.62
C THR A 73 18.53 -4.32 -13.26
N ASP A 74 17.47 -4.53 -12.48
CA ASP A 74 16.15 -5.03 -12.89
C ASP A 74 15.11 -4.54 -11.88
N ILE A 75 14.01 -3.96 -12.33
CA ILE A 75 12.93 -3.46 -11.45
C ILE A 75 12.18 -4.62 -10.77
N ASN A 76 12.44 -5.87 -11.12
CA ASN A 76 11.84 -7.04 -10.49
C ASN A 76 12.12 -7.14 -8.99
N ALA A 77 11.08 -6.89 -8.20
CA ALA A 77 11.13 -6.92 -6.74
C ALA A 77 11.30 -8.31 -6.11
N LYS A 78 11.33 -9.39 -6.91
CA LYS A 78 11.74 -10.73 -6.45
C LYS A 78 13.26 -10.91 -6.42
N ASN A 79 14.02 -9.92 -6.89
CA ASN A 79 15.47 -9.90 -6.79
C ASN A 79 15.92 -9.84 -5.32
N THR A 80 16.97 -10.59 -4.98
CA THR A 80 17.62 -10.59 -3.66
C THR A 80 18.17 -9.21 -3.26
N ASP A 81 18.67 -8.44 -4.24
CA ASP A 81 19.15 -7.08 -4.02
C ASP A 81 18.00 -6.12 -3.66
N TYR A 82 16.84 -6.28 -4.31
CA TYR A 82 15.63 -5.53 -3.96
C TYR A 82 15.16 -5.88 -2.55
N THR A 83 15.13 -7.18 -2.21
CA THR A 83 14.69 -7.65 -0.89
C THR A 83 15.60 -7.16 0.23
N SER A 84 16.92 -7.21 0.04
CA SER A 84 17.89 -6.71 1.02
C SER A 84 17.84 -5.19 1.16
N SER A 85 17.61 -4.45 0.06
CA SER A 85 17.38 -3.00 0.09
C SER A 85 16.11 -2.64 0.85
N ASN A 86 15.03 -3.41 0.70
CA ASN A 86 13.79 -3.22 1.46
C ASN A 86 13.98 -3.51 2.95
N ALA A 87 14.69 -4.58 3.30
CA ALA A 87 15.04 -4.84 4.69
C ALA A 87 15.90 -3.71 5.29
N SER A 88 16.80 -3.11 4.49
CA SER A 88 17.60 -1.96 4.90
C SER A 88 16.73 -0.72 5.16
N PHE A 89 15.82 -0.40 4.25
CA PHE A 89 14.85 0.70 4.38
C PHE A 89 14.01 0.55 5.65
N LEU A 90 13.44 -0.65 5.85
CA LEU A 90 12.53 -0.96 6.95
C LEU A 90 13.12 -0.75 8.35
N ARG A 91 14.44 -0.57 8.49
CA ARG A 91 15.08 -0.27 9.77
C ARG A 91 14.57 1.04 10.39
N ILE A 92 14.25 2.05 9.58
CA ILE A 92 13.70 3.34 10.07
C ILE A 92 12.28 3.19 10.61
N PRO A 93 11.29 2.76 9.81
CA PRO A 93 9.92 2.64 10.31
C PRO A 93 9.77 1.57 11.38
N ASN A 94 10.58 0.49 11.36
CA ASN A 94 10.60 -0.45 12.48
C ASN A 94 11.16 0.19 13.75
N LEU A 95 12.15 1.10 13.66
CA LEU A 95 12.66 1.80 14.84
C LEU A 95 11.56 2.68 15.45
N LEU A 96 10.86 3.48 14.65
CA LEU A 96 9.72 4.26 15.15
C LEU A 96 8.64 3.36 15.79
N PHE A 97 8.32 2.25 15.12
CA PHE A 97 7.34 1.29 15.61
C PHE A 97 7.72 0.70 16.97
N ILE A 98 8.98 0.26 17.16
CA ILE A 98 9.38 -0.35 18.44
C ILE A 98 9.43 0.69 19.57
N LEU A 99 9.81 1.94 19.26
CA LEU A 99 9.78 3.02 20.24
C LEU A 99 8.34 3.25 20.73
N GLY A 100 7.34 3.24 19.86
CA GLY A 100 5.93 3.29 20.28
C GLY A 100 5.45 2.02 20.99
N ALA A 101 5.64 0.85 20.37
CA ALA A 101 5.03 -0.41 20.80
C ALA A 101 5.59 -0.95 22.13
N ARG A 102 6.84 -0.58 22.49
CA ARG A 102 7.56 -1.20 23.61
C ARG A 102 7.99 -0.23 24.69
N ALA A 103 8.00 1.07 24.41
CA ALA A 103 8.20 2.05 25.46
C ALA A 103 6.90 2.25 26.25
N GLU A 104 7.08 2.58 27.53
CA GLU A 104 6.01 2.96 28.43
C GLU A 104 5.81 4.47 28.36
N LEU A 105 4.56 4.90 28.16
CA LEU A 105 4.18 6.30 28.21
C LEU A 105 4.17 6.75 29.68
N ARG A 106 4.98 7.75 30.00
CA ARG A 106 5.08 8.37 31.33
C ARG A 106 4.32 9.69 31.36
N THR A 107 4.34 10.31 32.53
CA THR A 107 3.88 11.69 32.71
C THR A 107 4.55 12.62 31.71
N GLU A 108 3.82 13.66 31.32
CA GLU A 108 4.29 14.66 30.35
C GLU A 108 4.60 14.14 28.93
N MET A 109 3.94 13.06 28.49
CA MET A 109 4.04 12.57 27.11
C MET A 109 5.48 12.17 26.72
N ILE A 110 6.20 11.53 27.64
CA ILE A 110 7.54 10.98 27.41
C ILE A 110 7.43 9.46 27.33
N LEU A 111 8.05 8.86 26.33
CA LEU A 111 8.20 7.41 26.24
C LEU A 111 9.49 6.98 26.93
N THR A 112 9.44 5.92 27.73
CA THR A 112 10.63 5.33 28.38
C THR A 112 10.77 3.86 28.03
N ILE A 113 11.98 3.43 27.66
CA ILE A 113 12.27 2.04 27.32
C ILE A 113 13.61 1.60 27.92
N ASP A 114 13.64 0.37 28.44
CA ASP A 114 14.89 -0.27 28.85
C ASP A 114 15.79 -0.54 27.64
N GLY A 115 17.07 -0.19 27.76
CA GLY A 115 18.05 -0.34 26.68
C GLY A 115 18.28 -1.79 26.28
N GLY A 116 18.23 -2.73 27.23
CA GLY A 116 18.30 -4.17 26.96
C GLY A 116 17.11 -4.65 26.12
N VAL A 117 15.90 -4.19 26.45
CA VAL A 117 14.67 -4.45 25.68
C VAL A 117 14.79 -3.88 24.27
N LEU A 118 15.17 -2.60 24.12
CA LEU A 118 15.33 -1.96 22.82
C LEU A 118 16.35 -2.72 21.95
N SER A 119 17.51 -3.07 22.53
CA SER A 119 18.57 -3.81 21.84
C SER A 119 18.14 -5.20 21.39
N SER A 120 17.41 -5.91 22.26
CA SER A 120 16.90 -7.26 21.96
C SER A 120 15.93 -7.25 20.78
N ILE A 121 14.97 -6.32 20.80
CA ILE A 121 13.92 -6.24 19.77
C ILE A 121 14.49 -5.67 18.46
N ALA A 122 15.40 -4.70 18.53
CA ALA A 122 16.14 -4.22 17.37
C ALA A 122 16.87 -5.37 16.66
N LYS A 123 17.49 -6.29 17.41
CA LYS A 123 18.13 -7.49 16.85
C LYS A 123 17.11 -8.45 16.21
N GLU A 124 15.97 -8.68 16.87
CA GLU A 124 14.90 -9.52 16.34
C GLU A 124 14.37 -9.01 14.98
N LEU A 125 14.20 -7.69 14.87
CA LEU A 125 13.76 -7.02 13.64
C LEU A 125 14.90 -6.64 12.69
N LYS A 126 16.13 -7.09 12.97
CA LYS A 126 17.33 -6.84 12.14
C LYS A 126 17.61 -5.35 11.89
N ILE A 127 17.32 -4.49 12.88
CA ILE A 127 17.65 -3.07 12.87
C ILE A 127 19.14 -2.89 13.18
N THR A 128 19.97 -2.86 12.14
CA THR A 128 21.41 -2.59 12.22
C THR A 128 21.70 -1.09 12.17
N GLY A 129 22.82 -0.65 12.75
CA GLY A 129 23.20 0.77 12.73
C GLY A 129 22.32 1.66 13.63
N LEU A 130 21.78 1.10 14.72
CA LEU A 130 20.81 1.75 15.59
C LEU A 130 21.22 3.16 16.06
N TRP A 131 22.49 3.36 16.45
CA TRP A 131 23.00 4.68 16.83
C TRP A 131 22.88 5.72 15.71
N LEU A 132 23.21 5.34 14.47
CA LEU A 132 23.09 6.23 13.31
C LEU A 132 21.63 6.62 13.09
N LEU A 133 20.71 5.65 13.15
CA LEU A 133 19.29 5.89 12.96
C LEU A 133 18.70 6.76 14.08
N ILE A 134 19.10 6.55 15.33
CA ILE A 134 18.70 7.39 16.47
C ILE A 134 19.26 8.81 16.30
N SER A 135 20.52 8.94 15.87
CA SER A 135 21.11 10.24 15.57
C SER A 135 20.33 10.96 14.47
N LYS A 136 19.90 10.25 13.43
CA LYS A 136 19.02 10.79 12.39
C LYS A 136 17.68 11.24 12.97
N LEU A 137 17.00 10.43 13.78
CA LEU A 137 15.75 10.84 14.42
C LEU A 137 15.89 12.12 15.25
N ARG A 138 17.05 12.34 15.90
CA ARG A 138 17.36 13.60 16.60
C ARG A 138 17.45 14.80 15.66
N GLU A 139 17.98 14.63 14.46
CA GLU A 139 18.00 15.69 13.42
C GLU A 139 16.58 16.11 12.99
N TYR A 140 15.57 15.25 13.16
CA TYR A 140 14.15 15.55 12.88
C TYR A 140 13.36 16.02 14.11
N GLY A 141 14.04 16.33 15.22
CA GLY A 141 13.42 16.92 16.42
C GLY A 141 13.05 15.94 17.52
N LEU A 142 13.29 14.62 17.38
CA LEU A 142 13.15 13.71 18.51
C LEU A 142 14.28 13.92 19.51
N GLU A 143 13.94 14.19 20.75
CA GLU A 143 14.90 14.12 21.84
C GLU A 143 14.96 12.69 22.38
N ILE A 144 16.11 12.03 22.21
CA ILE A 144 16.35 10.68 22.70
C ILE A 144 17.52 10.72 23.67
N ILE A 145 17.26 10.57 24.97
CA ILE A 145 18.23 10.72 26.06
C ILE A 145 18.42 9.37 26.77
N GLY A 146 19.55 9.17 27.44
CA GLY A 146 19.80 7.97 28.24
C GLY A 146 20.52 6.85 27.49
N MET A 147 21.15 7.19 26.35
CA MET A 147 22.08 6.30 25.65
C MET A 147 23.20 7.07 24.94
N ASP A 148 24.37 6.42 24.89
CA ASP A 148 25.52 6.83 24.08
C ASP A 148 25.56 6.05 22.76
N LYS A 149 26.72 6.01 22.10
CA LYS A 149 26.97 5.24 20.87
C LYS A 149 26.60 3.75 20.97
N THR A 150 26.63 3.20 22.18
CA THR A 150 26.23 1.82 22.45
C THR A 150 25.17 1.80 23.54
N ILE A 151 24.17 0.95 23.37
CA ILE A 151 23.16 0.70 24.40
C ILE A 151 23.70 -0.37 25.35
N LYS A 152 23.66 -0.07 26.64
CA LYS A 152 24.09 -0.95 27.72
C LYS A 152 22.86 -1.53 28.42
N ASN A 153 23.07 -2.67 29.08
CA ASN A 153 22.03 -3.26 29.90
C ASN A 153 21.77 -2.36 31.13
N GLY A 154 20.51 -2.05 31.41
CA GLY A 154 20.11 -1.12 32.46
C GLY A 154 20.08 0.37 32.07
N ASP A 155 20.42 0.71 30.83
CA ASP A 155 20.15 2.05 30.30
C ASP A 155 18.64 2.30 30.30
N VAL A 156 18.20 3.50 30.69
CA VAL A 156 16.81 3.94 30.57
C VAL A 156 16.74 5.04 29.53
N ILE A 157 16.17 4.70 28.38
CA ILE A 157 16.11 5.60 27.24
C ILE A 157 14.78 6.35 27.28
N SER A 158 14.86 7.68 27.26
CA SER A 158 13.70 8.57 27.24
C SER A 158 13.54 9.19 25.86
N ILE A 159 12.32 9.20 25.32
CA ILE A 159 11.98 9.77 24.02
C ILE A 159 10.90 10.85 24.19
N SER A 160 11.18 12.05 23.69
CA SER A 160 10.26 13.19 23.64
C SER A 160 10.30 13.89 22.28
N TYR A 161 9.29 14.72 22.02
CA TYR A 161 9.24 15.62 20.85
C TYR A 161 8.82 17.01 21.33
N PRO A 162 9.78 17.89 21.70
CA PRO A 162 9.47 19.15 22.39
C PRO A 162 8.55 20.09 21.61
N ASP A 163 8.74 20.18 20.29
CA ASP A 163 7.99 21.09 19.43
C ASP A 163 6.49 20.74 19.34
N ASN A 164 6.16 19.45 19.52
CA ASN A 164 4.78 18.97 19.61
C ASN A 164 4.74 17.65 20.42
N ARG A 165 4.50 17.76 21.72
CA ARG A 165 4.52 16.60 22.63
C ARG A 165 3.43 15.57 22.31
N ALA A 166 2.31 15.99 21.69
CA ALA A 166 1.23 15.09 21.31
C ALA A 166 1.69 14.03 20.29
N LEU A 167 2.70 14.32 19.45
CA LEU A 167 3.29 13.37 18.51
C LEU A 167 3.69 12.05 19.21
N ILE A 168 4.26 12.13 20.42
CA ILE A 168 4.72 10.96 21.17
C ILE A 168 3.55 10.07 21.60
N VAL A 169 2.44 10.69 21.99
CA VAL A 169 1.20 10.00 22.35
C VAL A 169 0.63 9.30 21.12
N VAL A 170 0.61 9.97 19.98
CA VAL A 170 0.10 9.42 18.73
C VAL A 170 0.99 8.27 18.22
N LEU A 171 2.31 8.41 18.29
CA LEU A 171 3.26 7.34 17.95
C LEU A 171 3.00 6.08 18.77
N LYS A 172 2.75 6.25 20.07
CA LYS A 172 2.37 5.17 21.00
C LYS A 172 1.05 4.52 20.59
N ALA A 173 0.01 5.32 20.37
CA ALA A 173 -1.32 4.83 19.99
C ALA A 173 -1.31 4.04 18.68
N MET A 174 -0.66 4.55 17.63
CA MET A 174 -0.55 3.89 16.32
C MET A 174 0.20 2.56 16.42
N ALA A 175 1.28 2.52 17.20
CA ALA A 175 2.08 1.31 17.40
C ALA A 175 1.30 0.25 18.19
N ASP A 176 0.60 0.64 19.26
CA ASP A 176 -0.21 -0.25 20.08
C ASP A 176 -1.41 -0.84 19.30
N ALA A 177 -2.12 -0.01 18.54
CA ALA A 177 -3.20 -0.48 17.67
C ALA A 177 -2.71 -1.50 16.65
N THR A 178 -1.56 -1.23 16.02
CA THR A 178 -0.93 -2.17 15.09
C THR A 178 -0.51 -3.47 15.78
N MET A 179 -0.05 -3.41 17.03
CA MET A 179 0.24 -4.61 17.84
C MET A 179 -1.01 -5.42 18.16
N GLU A 180 -2.13 -4.77 18.42
CA GLU A 180 -3.43 -5.42 18.65
C GLU A 180 -3.88 -6.18 17.39
N ILE A 181 -3.80 -5.55 16.20
CA ILE A 181 -4.06 -6.20 14.89
C ILE A 181 -3.18 -7.44 14.72
N ASN A 182 -1.89 -7.28 15.02
CA ASN A 182 -0.90 -8.35 14.86
C ASN A 182 -0.99 -9.44 15.95
N LYS A 183 -1.86 -9.28 16.96
CA LYS A 183 -2.00 -10.17 18.12
C LYS A 183 -0.68 -10.30 18.91
N GLY A 184 0.05 -9.21 19.04
CA GLY A 184 1.32 -9.16 19.76
C GLY A 184 2.54 -9.65 18.98
N ASP A 185 2.37 -10.12 17.74
CA ASP A 185 3.48 -10.64 16.93
C ASP A 185 4.25 -9.52 16.22
N MET A 186 5.46 -9.25 16.72
CA MET A 186 6.37 -8.23 16.18
C MET A 186 6.88 -8.55 14.78
N LYS A 187 6.84 -9.80 14.32
CA LYS A 187 7.40 -10.20 13.01
C LYS A 187 6.41 -10.00 11.88
N LYS A 188 5.12 -9.86 12.19
CA LYS A 188 4.10 -9.55 11.18
C LYS A 188 4.34 -8.19 10.54
N GLN A 189 3.79 -8.06 9.34
CA GLN A 189 3.81 -6.81 8.60
C GLN A 189 3.07 -5.72 9.39
N LYS A 190 3.53 -4.48 9.25
CA LYS A 190 3.02 -3.32 10.00
C LYS A 190 2.55 -2.27 9.02
N ASN A 191 1.93 -2.71 7.92
CA ASN A 191 1.64 -1.85 6.78
C ASN A 191 0.77 -0.66 7.20
N TRP A 192 -0.23 -0.87 8.06
CA TRP A 192 -1.07 0.20 8.60
C TRP A 192 -0.27 1.26 9.37
N PHE A 193 0.73 0.84 10.14
CA PHE A 193 1.67 1.76 10.77
C PHE A 193 2.55 2.45 9.72
N TYR A 194 3.14 1.72 8.78
CA TYR A 194 4.03 2.30 7.76
C TYR A 194 3.33 3.34 6.86
N MET A 195 2.03 3.18 6.63
CA MET A 195 1.14 4.09 5.90
C MET A 195 0.62 5.25 6.75
N MET A 196 0.82 5.21 8.07
CA MET A 196 0.15 6.09 9.03
C MET A 196 -1.38 6.06 8.92
N HIS A 197 -1.98 4.89 8.66
CA HIS A 197 -3.43 4.80 8.45
C HIS A 197 -4.20 4.95 9.76
N TYR A 198 -4.71 6.15 10.08
CA TYR A 198 -5.39 6.44 11.35
C TYR A 198 -6.67 5.62 11.60
N GLY A 199 -7.30 5.08 10.56
CA GLY A 199 -8.49 4.23 10.70
C GLY A 199 -8.34 3.04 11.68
N ILE A 200 -7.11 2.64 12.03
CA ILE A 200 -6.85 1.65 13.09
C ILE A 200 -7.20 2.15 14.50
N LEU A 201 -7.45 3.45 14.66
CA LEU A 201 -7.73 4.12 15.93
C LEU A 201 -9.21 4.48 16.12
N GLU A 202 -10.07 4.25 15.12
CA GLU A 202 -11.48 4.70 15.13
C GLU A 202 -12.34 3.95 16.15
N ASP A 203 -12.00 2.69 16.45
CA ASP A 203 -12.83 1.79 17.24
C ASP A 203 -12.15 1.30 18.53
N ALA A 204 -12.97 1.02 19.55
CA ALA A 204 -12.52 0.38 20.78
C ALA A 204 -11.89 -1.00 20.53
N LYS A 205 -12.41 -1.75 19.56
CA LYS A 205 -11.87 -3.05 19.15
C LYS A 205 -11.12 -2.84 17.85
N VAL A 206 -9.81 -3.00 17.89
CA VAL A 206 -8.98 -2.70 16.72
C VAL A 206 -9.22 -3.71 15.62
N LYS A 207 -9.42 -3.18 14.42
CA LYS A 207 -9.62 -3.96 13.19
C LYS A 207 -8.78 -3.35 12.08
N GLU A 208 -8.48 -4.15 11.07
CA GLU A 208 -7.85 -3.64 9.86
C GLU A 208 -8.79 -2.64 9.18
N PRO A 209 -8.29 -1.46 8.74
CA PRO A 209 -9.11 -0.48 8.05
C PRO A 209 -9.63 -1.06 6.73
N LYS A 210 -10.82 -0.63 6.33
CA LYS A 210 -11.38 -1.00 5.03
C LYS A 210 -10.74 -0.13 3.96
N LEU A 211 -9.95 -0.74 3.08
CA LEU A 211 -9.41 -0.07 1.90
C LEU A 211 -10.54 0.29 0.91
N THR A 212 -10.39 1.45 0.28
CA THR A 212 -11.33 1.99 -0.71
C THR A 212 -10.61 2.19 -2.05
N VAL A 213 -11.34 2.53 -3.10
CA VAL A 213 -10.74 2.68 -4.45
C VAL A 213 -9.80 3.87 -4.48
N GLU A 214 -10.09 4.90 -3.70
CA GLU A 214 -9.22 6.06 -3.48
C GLU A 214 -7.85 5.65 -2.96
N SER A 215 -7.75 4.55 -2.20
CA SER A 215 -6.46 4.00 -1.76
C SER A 215 -5.54 3.61 -2.92
N ILE A 216 -6.09 3.33 -4.11
CA ILE A 216 -5.33 2.98 -5.32
C ILE A 216 -4.79 4.23 -6.01
N TYR A 217 -5.48 5.38 -5.89
CA TYR A 217 -5.10 6.61 -6.59
C TYR A 217 -3.74 7.13 -6.13
N HIS A 218 -3.40 7.00 -4.84
CA HIS A 218 -2.08 7.36 -4.32
C HIS A 218 -0.93 6.54 -4.94
N ALA A 219 -1.23 5.34 -5.47
CA ALA A 219 -0.24 4.48 -6.11
C ALA A 219 0.05 4.87 -7.56
N LEU A 220 -0.73 5.77 -8.15
CA LEU A 220 -0.71 6.12 -9.57
C LEU A 220 -0.26 7.58 -9.76
N ASP A 221 0.24 7.88 -10.96
CA ASP A 221 0.36 9.27 -11.40
C ASP A 221 -1.03 9.86 -11.71
N SER A 222 -1.12 11.17 -11.89
CA SER A 222 -2.39 11.87 -12.12
C SER A 222 -3.18 11.33 -13.32
N ALA A 223 -2.50 11.00 -14.42
CA ALA A 223 -3.17 10.55 -15.65
C ALA A 223 -3.73 9.13 -15.46
N LYS A 224 -2.95 8.23 -14.86
CA LYS A 224 -3.42 6.88 -14.54
C LYS A 224 -4.48 6.89 -13.45
N SER A 225 -4.42 7.81 -12.50
CA SER A 225 -5.46 7.99 -11.49
C SER A 225 -6.79 8.37 -12.13
N GLU A 226 -6.80 9.31 -13.08
CA GLU A 226 -8.00 9.68 -13.86
C GLU A 226 -8.51 8.49 -14.69
N SER A 227 -7.62 7.77 -15.35
CA SER A 227 -7.95 6.53 -16.07
C SER A 227 -8.62 5.47 -15.16
N ALA A 228 -8.10 5.27 -13.95
CA ALA A 228 -8.69 4.35 -12.97
C ALA A 228 -10.08 4.80 -12.51
N ASP A 229 -10.25 6.12 -12.31
CA ASP A 229 -11.52 6.72 -11.87
C ASP A 229 -12.62 6.58 -12.92
N ILE A 230 -12.32 6.85 -14.19
CA ILE A 230 -13.27 6.65 -15.30
C ILE A 230 -13.80 5.21 -15.35
N LEU A 231 -12.91 4.23 -15.17
CA LEU A 231 -13.31 2.81 -15.14
C LEU A 231 -14.11 2.49 -13.87
N HIS A 232 -13.70 3.02 -12.71
CA HIS A 232 -14.41 2.89 -11.45
C HIS A 232 -15.86 3.37 -11.58
N GLU A 233 -16.07 4.62 -12.00
CA GLU A 233 -17.38 5.26 -12.15
C GLU A 233 -18.30 4.46 -13.08
N SER A 234 -17.74 3.86 -14.14
CA SER A 234 -18.48 3.08 -15.13
C SER A 234 -19.17 1.84 -14.53
N VAL A 235 -18.71 1.34 -13.38
CA VAL A 235 -19.26 0.12 -12.73
C VAL A 235 -19.61 0.30 -11.24
N ALA A 236 -19.25 1.42 -10.61
CA ALA A 236 -19.36 1.61 -9.16
C ALA A 236 -20.78 1.36 -8.62
N ASN A 237 -21.79 1.91 -9.31
CA ASN A 237 -23.20 1.84 -8.87
C ASN A 237 -23.82 0.44 -8.94
N VAL A 238 -23.21 -0.48 -9.69
CA VAL A 238 -23.73 -1.84 -9.90
C VAL A 238 -22.83 -2.92 -9.27
N THR A 239 -21.74 -2.51 -8.61
CA THR A 239 -20.75 -3.43 -8.06
C THR A 239 -20.47 -3.18 -6.58
N LYS A 240 -19.98 -4.22 -5.90
CA LYS A 240 -19.23 -4.11 -4.65
C LYS A 240 -17.74 -4.15 -4.96
N GLN A 241 -17.02 -3.22 -4.37
CA GLN A 241 -15.57 -3.08 -4.52
C GLN A 241 -14.86 -3.79 -3.37
N ALA A 242 -13.81 -4.54 -3.72
CA ALA A 242 -12.91 -5.15 -2.75
C ALA A 242 -11.47 -4.77 -3.10
N VAL A 243 -10.90 -3.88 -2.30
CA VAL A 243 -9.54 -3.37 -2.48
C VAL A 243 -8.56 -4.20 -1.65
N ARG A 244 -7.42 -4.53 -2.24
CA ARG A 244 -6.35 -5.27 -1.60
C ARG A 244 -5.01 -4.65 -1.95
N MET A 245 -4.18 -4.51 -0.93
CA MET A 245 -2.76 -4.24 -1.08
C MET A 245 -2.05 -5.56 -1.39
N GLY A 246 -1.42 -5.65 -2.56
CA GLY A 246 -0.67 -6.83 -2.99
C GLY A 246 0.72 -6.90 -2.34
N GLY A 247 1.40 -5.76 -2.25
CA GLY A 247 2.74 -5.66 -1.67
C GLY A 247 3.25 -4.23 -1.59
N PHE A 248 3.38 -3.72 -0.36
CA PHE A 248 3.72 -2.33 -0.08
C PHE A 248 5.03 -1.88 -0.73
N MET A 249 6.09 -2.68 -0.58
CA MET A 249 7.40 -2.40 -1.16
C MET A 249 7.41 -2.30 -2.69
N ARG A 250 6.41 -2.88 -3.36
CA ARG A 250 6.28 -2.87 -4.84
C ARG A 250 5.27 -1.84 -5.34
N ASN A 251 4.56 -1.18 -4.43
CA ASN A 251 3.41 -0.34 -4.74
C ASN A 251 2.32 -1.11 -5.50
N ASP A 252 2.07 -2.36 -5.11
CA ASP A 252 1.08 -3.21 -5.77
C ASP A 252 -0.29 -3.09 -5.11
N TRP A 253 -1.30 -2.81 -5.91
CA TRP A 253 -2.70 -2.69 -5.49
C TRP A 253 -3.63 -3.44 -6.42
N SER A 254 -4.80 -3.81 -5.92
CA SER A 254 -5.87 -4.33 -6.77
C SER A 254 -7.24 -3.94 -6.23
N CYS A 255 -8.18 -3.67 -7.13
CA CYS A 255 -9.60 -3.56 -6.81
C CYS A 255 -10.39 -4.53 -7.66
N VAL A 256 -11.17 -5.40 -7.01
CA VAL A 256 -12.08 -6.31 -7.68
C VAL A 256 -13.50 -5.76 -7.60
N TYR A 257 -14.16 -5.66 -8.76
CA TYR A 257 -15.51 -5.15 -8.91
C TYR A 257 -16.49 -6.31 -9.14
N THR A 258 -17.31 -6.62 -8.14
CA THR A 258 -18.26 -7.74 -8.17
C THR A 258 -19.68 -7.24 -8.32
N SER A 259 -20.41 -7.67 -9.35
CA SER A 259 -21.81 -7.32 -9.58
C SER A 259 -22.68 -7.60 -8.35
N ILE A 260 -23.46 -6.60 -7.94
CA ILE A 260 -24.39 -6.71 -6.81
C ILE A 260 -25.49 -7.74 -7.13
N LYS A 261 -25.93 -7.79 -8.39
CA LYS A 261 -27.05 -8.61 -8.87
C LYS A 261 -26.71 -10.10 -8.88
N ASN A 262 -25.65 -10.49 -9.59
CA ASN A 262 -25.34 -11.90 -9.88
C ASN A 262 -24.09 -12.44 -9.16
N LYS A 263 -23.41 -11.60 -8.36
CA LYS A 263 -22.18 -11.93 -7.60
C LYS A 263 -20.99 -12.36 -8.46
N LYS A 264 -21.00 -12.05 -9.76
CA LYS A 264 -19.86 -12.29 -10.65
C LYS A 264 -18.93 -11.08 -10.67
N VAL A 265 -17.64 -11.32 -10.85
CA VAL A 265 -16.66 -10.26 -11.07
C VAL A 265 -16.86 -9.71 -12.48
N LEU A 266 -16.99 -8.39 -12.61
CA LEU A 266 -17.10 -7.69 -13.89
C LEU A 266 -15.75 -7.14 -14.35
N MET A 267 -14.98 -6.61 -13.40
CA MET A 267 -13.71 -5.96 -13.67
C MET A 267 -12.75 -6.17 -12.50
N SER A 268 -11.45 -6.12 -12.78
CA SER A 268 -10.42 -5.91 -11.78
C SER A 268 -9.44 -4.86 -12.27
N LEU A 269 -9.09 -3.92 -11.40
CA LEU A 269 -7.96 -3.01 -11.62
C LEU A 269 -6.76 -3.56 -10.87
N HIS A 270 -5.60 -3.50 -11.50
CA HIS A 270 -4.32 -3.93 -10.94
C HIS A 270 -3.31 -2.81 -11.12
N VAL A 271 -2.66 -2.43 -10.03
CA VAL A 271 -1.49 -1.55 -10.06
C VAL A 271 -0.28 -2.39 -9.71
N GLU A 272 0.73 -2.37 -10.59
CA GLU A 272 2.02 -3.01 -10.36
C GLU A 272 3.11 -2.01 -10.76
N GLN A 273 3.90 -1.55 -9.79
CA GLN A 273 5.02 -0.63 -10.03
C GLN A 273 4.64 0.57 -10.92
N GLU A 274 3.54 1.25 -10.58
CA GLU A 274 2.95 2.42 -11.30
C GLU A 274 2.27 2.12 -12.64
N LYS A 275 2.26 0.86 -13.10
CA LYS A 275 1.47 0.46 -14.27
C LYS A 275 0.05 0.15 -13.83
N LEU A 276 -0.92 0.66 -14.59
CA LEU A 276 -2.34 0.37 -14.38
C LEU A 276 -2.79 -0.64 -15.42
N SER A 277 -3.30 -1.78 -14.97
CA SER A 277 -3.89 -2.80 -15.83
C SER A 277 -5.35 -3.01 -15.48
N ALA A 278 -6.19 -3.17 -16.50
CA ALA A 278 -7.59 -3.50 -16.34
C ALA A 278 -7.86 -4.92 -16.87
N LYS A 279 -8.49 -5.75 -16.05
CA LYS A 279 -9.03 -7.04 -16.49
C LYS A 279 -10.55 -6.94 -16.57
N LEU A 280 -11.11 -7.24 -17.73
CA LEU A 280 -12.56 -7.26 -17.94
C LEU A 280 -13.06 -8.71 -18.03
N ASN A 281 -14.18 -9.02 -17.39
CA ASN A 281 -14.85 -10.32 -17.57
C ASN A 281 -16.01 -10.17 -18.55
N LEU A 282 -15.71 -10.33 -19.83
CA LEU A 282 -16.64 -10.15 -20.94
C LEU A 282 -17.37 -11.47 -21.25
N GLN A 283 -18.34 -11.84 -20.39
CA GLN A 283 -19.06 -13.12 -20.53
C GLN A 283 -19.92 -13.16 -21.80
N HIS A 284 -20.45 -12.02 -22.22
CA HIS A 284 -21.37 -11.90 -23.34
C HIS A 284 -20.69 -11.35 -24.61
N ILE A 285 -19.37 -11.47 -24.73
CA ILE A 285 -18.58 -10.87 -25.83
C ILE A 285 -19.12 -11.18 -27.23
N ASN A 286 -19.72 -12.36 -27.43
CA ASN A 286 -20.36 -12.75 -28.69
C ASN A 286 -21.54 -11.85 -29.10
N GLU A 287 -22.29 -11.34 -28.12
CA GLU A 287 -23.48 -10.53 -28.35
C GLU A 287 -23.15 -9.15 -28.95
N TYR A 288 -21.90 -8.71 -28.83
CA TYR A 288 -21.43 -7.40 -29.27
C TYR A 288 -20.13 -7.45 -30.08
N MET A 289 -19.92 -8.51 -30.85
CA MET A 289 -18.73 -8.66 -31.72
C MET A 289 -18.62 -7.56 -32.78
N SER A 290 -19.72 -6.96 -33.21
CA SER A 290 -19.71 -5.81 -34.13
C SER A 290 -18.94 -4.62 -33.54
N LEU A 291 -19.16 -4.32 -32.26
CA LEU A 291 -18.38 -3.31 -31.54
C LEU A 291 -16.91 -3.72 -31.47
N VAL A 292 -16.63 -4.98 -31.10
CA VAL A 292 -15.24 -5.47 -30.95
C VAL A 292 -14.46 -5.31 -32.26
N ALA A 293 -15.08 -5.55 -33.42
CA ALA A 293 -14.46 -5.39 -34.73
C ALA A 293 -14.06 -3.94 -35.05
N GLU A 294 -14.73 -2.95 -34.46
CA GLU A 294 -14.45 -1.52 -34.64
C GLU A 294 -13.40 -0.97 -33.65
N LEU A 295 -12.99 -1.75 -32.65
CA LEU A 295 -12.01 -1.31 -31.66
C LEU A 295 -10.58 -1.25 -32.23
N PRO A 296 -9.71 -0.40 -31.67
CA PRO A 296 -8.30 -0.32 -32.08
C PRO A 296 -7.61 -1.69 -32.07
N ASN A 297 -6.65 -1.90 -32.98
CA ASN A 297 -5.93 -3.17 -33.10
C ASN A 297 -5.33 -3.63 -31.77
N LYS A 298 -4.74 -2.71 -31.00
CA LYS A 298 -4.18 -3.00 -29.66
C LYS A 298 -5.20 -3.68 -28.72
N ILE A 299 -6.46 -3.24 -28.76
CA ILE A 299 -7.55 -3.78 -27.93
C ILE A 299 -8.00 -5.14 -28.45
N ARG A 300 -8.15 -5.28 -29.77
CA ARG A 300 -8.50 -6.57 -30.41
C ARG A 300 -7.42 -7.63 -30.18
N ASP A 301 -6.15 -7.23 -30.24
CA ASP A 301 -4.99 -8.06 -29.91
C ASP A 301 -5.03 -8.47 -28.43
N SER A 302 -5.33 -7.54 -27.52
CA SER A 302 -5.49 -7.85 -26.10
C SER A 302 -6.66 -8.81 -25.81
N ILE A 303 -7.68 -8.83 -26.67
CA ILE A 303 -8.81 -9.77 -26.55
C ILE A 303 -8.42 -11.16 -27.09
N SER A 304 -7.73 -11.21 -28.22
CA SER A 304 -7.52 -12.45 -28.98
C SER A 304 -6.18 -13.15 -28.72
N ILE A 305 -5.14 -12.38 -28.40
CA ILE A 305 -3.77 -12.87 -28.18
C ILE A 305 -3.51 -13.07 -26.69
N ASN A 306 -3.90 -12.11 -25.84
CA ASN A 306 -3.58 -12.18 -24.41
C ASN A 306 -4.38 -13.29 -23.71
N GLY A 307 -3.73 -13.91 -22.73
CA GLY A 307 -4.28 -14.98 -21.94
C GLY A 307 -4.26 -16.34 -22.64
N TRP A 308 -4.30 -17.38 -21.80
CA TRP A 308 -4.22 -18.77 -22.20
C TRP A 308 -5.52 -19.24 -22.82
N ASP A 309 -5.44 -20.20 -23.74
CA ASP A 309 -6.62 -20.94 -24.16
C ASP A 309 -7.13 -21.82 -23.00
N CYS A 310 -8.44 -21.98 -22.90
CA CYS A 310 -9.05 -22.69 -21.78
C CYS A 310 -8.81 -24.21 -21.88
N GLY A 311 -7.97 -24.74 -21.01
CA GLY A 311 -7.70 -26.18 -20.89
C GLY A 311 -8.56 -26.95 -19.88
N HIS A 312 -9.64 -26.34 -19.33
CA HIS A 312 -10.43 -26.93 -18.22
C HIS A 312 -9.56 -27.38 -17.04
N CYS A 313 -8.86 -26.42 -16.43
CA CYS A 313 -7.77 -26.69 -15.49
C CYS A 313 -8.13 -27.47 -14.21
N ASN A 314 -9.41 -27.61 -13.87
CA ASN A 314 -9.87 -28.41 -12.73
C ASN A 314 -11.36 -28.81 -12.88
N PRO A 315 -11.87 -29.76 -12.07
CA PRO A 315 -13.25 -30.23 -12.14
C PRO A 315 -14.33 -29.16 -11.88
N SER A 316 -13.99 -28.07 -11.19
CA SER A 316 -14.89 -26.94 -10.91
C SER A 316 -14.78 -25.80 -11.94
N CYS A 317 -13.99 -25.97 -13.00
CA CYS A 317 -13.75 -24.95 -14.01
C CYS A 317 -15.01 -24.67 -14.83
N SER A 318 -15.50 -23.43 -14.80
CA SER A 318 -16.68 -22.99 -15.57
C SER A 318 -16.42 -22.81 -17.08
N GLY A 319 -15.30 -23.32 -17.60
CA GLY A 319 -14.89 -23.15 -19.00
C GLY A 319 -14.37 -21.75 -19.34
N GLY A 320 -14.10 -21.54 -20.62
CA GLY A 320 -13.58 -20.29 -21.15
C GLY A 320 -14.66 -19.31 -21.63
N PHE A 321 -14.21 -18.21 -22.20
CA PHE A 321 -14.99 -17.33 -23.06
C PHE A 321 -14.80 -17.79 -24.50
N SER A 322 -15.86 -18.30 -25.12
CA SER A 322 -15.82 -18.75 -26.51
C SER A 322 -16.35 -17.66 -27.42
N PHE A 323 -15.61 -17.27 -28.46
CA PHE A 323 -16.01 -16.23 -29.40
C PHE A 323 -15.34 -16.35 -30.77
N GLU A 324 -15.86 -15.64 -31.77
CA GLU A 324 -15.27 -15.57 -33.11
C GLU A 324 -14.83 -14.13 -33.42
N LEU A 325 -13.59 -13.93 -33.82
CA LEU A 325 -13.05 -12.63 -34.23
C LEU A 325 -12.26 -12.80 -35.54
N ASP A 326 -12.52 -11.94 -36.53
CA ASP A 326 -11.86 -11.96 -37.85
C ASP A 326 -11.88 -13.37 -38.51
N GLY A 327 -13.01 -14.08 -38.38
CA GLY A 327 -13.22 -15.42 -38.94
C GLY A 327 -12.49 -16.56 -38.22
N LYS A 328 -11.89 -16.28 -37.05
CA LYS A 328 -11.21 -17.28 -36.22
C LYS A 328 -11.95 -17.49 -34.90
N ALA A 329 -12.18 -18.76 -34.55
CA ALA A 329 -12.75 -19.15 -33.27
C ALA A 329 -11.69 -19.13 -32.15
N TYR A 330 -12.06 -18.62 -30.99
CA TYR A 330 -11.25 -18.51 -29.78
C TYR A 330 -11.99 -19.13 -28.60
N ASN A 331 -11.24 -19.73 -27.67
CA ASN A 331 -11.76 -20.18 -26.38
C ASN A 331 -10.79 -19.82 -25.25
N LYS A 332 -11.02 -18.67 -24.64
CA LYS A 332 -10.07 -17.96 -23.78
C LYS A 332 -10.33 -18.21 -22.29
N CYS A 333 -9.28 -18.44 -21.51
CA CYS A 333 -9.40 -18.79 -20.10
C CYS A 333 -9.90 -17.60 -19.25
N ARG A 334 -10.97 -17.80 -18.48
CA ARG A 334 -11.53 -16.77 -17.56
C ARG A 334 -10.51 -16.22 -16.56
N CYS A 335 -9.48 -17.00 -16.20
CA CYS A 335 -8.48 -16.57 -15.23
C CYS A 335 -7.48 -15.56 -15.81
N GLY A 336 -7.12 -15.68 -17.10
CA GLY A 336 -6.00 -14.94 -17.69
C GLY A 336 -6.33 -14.09 -18.92
N SER A 337 -7.56 -14.11 -19.40
CA SER A 337 -7.95 -13.40 -20.62
C SER A 337 -8.51 -12.01 -20.34
N PHE A 338 -8.49 -11.17 -21.39
CA PHE A 338 -8.99 -9.79 -21.42
C PHE A 338 -8.32 -8.89 -20.39
N ILE A 339 -7.00 -9.05 -20.27
CA ILE A 339 -6.13 -8.16 -19.49
C ILE A 339 -5.54 -7.14 -20.46
N PHE A 340 -5.84 -5.87 -20.19
CA PHE A 340 -5.30 -4.70 -20.86
C PHE A 340 -4.20 -4.16 -19.96
N GLU A 341 -2.95 -4.35 -20.36
CA GLU A 341 -1.76 -3.99 -19.59
C GLU A 341 -1.35 -2.54 -19.86
N ASP A 342 -0.96 -1.82 -18.80
CA ASP A 342 -0.47 -0.44 -18.84
C ASP A 342 -1.36 0.47 -19.72
N ILE A 343 -2.63 0.55 -19.32
CA ILE A 343 -3.71 1.17 -20.10
C ILE A 343 -3.46 2.68 -20.28
N THR A 344 -3.69 3.15 -21.50
CA THR A 344 -3.73 4.58 -21.84
C THR A 344 -5.16 5.11 -21.79
N ASP A 345 -5.33 6.44 -21.91
CA ASP A 345 -6.65 7.06 -21.99
C ASP A 345 -7.51 6.51 -23.14
N GLU A 346 -6.89 6.21 -24.29
CA GLU A 346 -7.58 5.58 -25.44
C GLU A 346 -8.04 4.14 -25.12
N ASP A 347 -7.22 3.39 -24.38
CA ASP A 347 -7.57 2.04 -23.95
C ASP A 347 -8.73 2.07 -22.95
N VAL A 348 -8.75 3.05 -22.05
CA VAL A 348 -9.83 3.27 -21.08
C VAL A 348 -11.16 3.49 -21.76
N GLN A 349 -11.22 4.32 -22.80
CA GLN A 349 -12.47 4.53 -23.55
C GLN A 349 -12.97 3.25 -24.23
N SER A 350 -12.05 2.44 -24.75
CA SER A 350 -12.39 1.13 -25.33
C SER A 350 -12.90 0.16 -24.27
N CYS A 351 -12.24 0.09 -23.11
CA CYS A 351 -12.65 -0.72 -21.97
C CYS A 351 -14.04 -0.30 -21.45
N LYS A 352 -14.31 1.01 -21.38
CA LYS A 352 -15.62 1.55 -20.98
C LYS A 352 -16.74 1.14 -21.93
N LYS A 353 -16.49 1.17 -23.25
CA LYS A 353 -17.46 0.70 -24.25
C LYS A 353 -17.77 -0.79 -24.08
N LEU A 354 -16.74 -1.61 -23.89
CA LEU A 354 -16.87 -3.05 -23.64
C LEU A 354 -17.68 -3.33 -22.37
N LEU A 355 -17.33 -2.67 -21.26
CA LEU A 355 -18.06 -2.78 -19.99
C LEU A 355 -19.53 -2.38 -20.13
N SER A 356 -19.81 -1.31 -20.88
CA SER A 356 -21.19 -0.84 -21.10
C SER A 356 -22.02 -1.90 -21.82
N GLN A 357 -21.49 -2.54 -22.86
CA GLN A 357 -22.20 -3.61 -23.56
C GLN A 357 -22.37 -4.86 -22.68
N GLU A 358 -21.34 -5.25 -21.94
CA GLU A 358 -21.42 -6.37 -21.00
C GLU A 358 -22.55 -6.16 -19.97
N LEU A 359 -22.65 -4.95 -19.41
CA LEU A 359 -23.71 -4.59 -18.46
C LEU A 359 -25.12 -4.55 -19.09
N LEU A 360 -25.24 -4.16 -20.36
CA LEU A 360 -26.51 -4.24 -21.09
C LEU A 360 -26.95 -5.69 -21.25
N CYS A 361 -26.03 -6.57 -21.65
CA CYS A 361 -26.30 -8.00 -21.78
C CYS A 361 -26.65 -8.67 -20.44
N GLU A 362 -26.10 -8.22 -19.30
CA GLU A 362 -26.48 -8.75 -17.97
C GLU A 362 -27.91 -8.34 -17.51
N ASN A 363 -28.49 -7.32 -18.14
CA ASN A 363 -29.81 -6.79 -17.79
C ASN A 363 -30.94 -7.25 -18.72
N MET A 364 -30.61 -7.84 -19.86
CA MET A 364 -31.53 -8.67 -20.64
C MET A 364 -31.65 -10.06 -20.01
#